data_AF-A0A068V1B1-F1
#
_entry.id   AF-A0A068V1B1-F1
#
_cell.length_a   1.000
_cell.length_b   1.000
_cell.length_c   1.000
_cell.angle_alpha   90.00
_cell.angle_beta   90.00
_cell.angle_gamma   90.00
#
_symmetry.space_group_name_H-M   'P 1'
#
loop_
_entity.id
_entity.type
_entity.pdbx_description
1 polymer ?
#
loop_
_entity_poly.entity_id
_entity_poly.type
_entity_poly.pdbx_seq_one_letter_code
_entity_poly.pdbx_strand_id
1 'polypeptide(L)'
;MSWAEKDHILWASSNLTGHCVIYFKIAKIRAFGLSFNPASSSSSLTLLLLFLQTSKMPSHKTFVIKKKLAKKKRQNRPIPHWIRMRTGNTIRYNAKRRHWRRTKLGF
;
A
#
# COMPACT_ATOMS: atom_id res chain seq x y z
N MET A 1 40.03 -2.62 -28.49
CA MET A 1 39.17 -1.89 -27.52
C MET A 1 39.53 -2.38 -26.13
N SER A 2 40.28 -1.57 -25.38
CA SER A 2 40.60 -1.85 -23.97
C SER A 2 39.31 -1.78 -23.13
N TRP A 3 39.02 -2.85 -22.40
CA TRP A 3 38.05 -2.85 -21.30
C TRP A 3 38.83 -2.78 -19.99
N ALA A 4 38.52 -1.78 -19.17
CA ALA A 4 38.97 -1.69 -17.78
C ALA A 4 37.90 -2.30 -16.86
N GLU A 5 38.23 -3.48 -16.36
CA GLU A 5 38.15 -3.96 -14.97
C GLU A 5 37.01 -3.44 -14.06
N LYS A 6 36.06 -4.33 -13.74
CA LYS A 6 35.25 -4.30 -12.50
C LYS A 6 35.16 -5.73 -11.96
N ASP A 7 35.74 -5.93 -10.78
CA ASP A 7 35.89 -7.22 -10.11
C ASP A 7 34.56 -7.87 -9.70
N HIS A 8 34.38 -9.10 -10.19
CA HIS A 8 33.95 -10.37 -9.58
C HIS A 8 33.41 -10.39 -8.12
N ILE A 9 32.49 -11.25 -7.65
CA ILE A 9 31.64 -12.36 -8.14
C ILE A 9 30.61 -12.72 -7.01
N LEU A 10 29.50 -13.38 -7.41
CA LEU A 10 28.36 -13.96 -6.63
C LEU A 10 28.80 -15.14 -5.69
N TRP A 11 28.06 -15.74 -4.74
CA TRP A 11 26.62 -16.04 -4.53
C TRP A 11 26.32 -16.53 -3.07
N ALA A 12 25.07 -16.92 -2.83
CA ALA A 12 24.34 -17.13 -1.57
C ALA A 12 24.69 -18.34 -0.65
N SER A 13 24.18 -18.33 0.59
CA SER A 13 23.78 -19.57 1.31
C SER A 13 22.60 -19.35 2.27
N SER A 14 21.61 -20.22 2.14
CA SER A 14 20.40 -20.41 2.94
C SER A 14 20.67 -21.30 4.15
N ASN A 15 20.13 -20.97 5.33
CA ASN A 15 19.95 -21.96 6.41
C ASN A 15 18.56 -21.83 7.05
N LEU A 16 17.80 -22.93 6.96
CA LEU A 16 16.59 -23.23 7.72
C LEU A 16 16.97 -23.43 9.20
N THR A 17 16.40 -22.63 10.10
CA THR A 17 15.81 -23.10 11.37
C THR A 17 15.15 -21.88 12.01
N GLY A 18 13.84 -21.99 12.24
CA GLY A 18 13.06 -20.93 12.86
C GLY A 18 13.60 -20.61 14.25
N HIS A 19 13.85 -19.33 14.50
CA HIS A 19 13.72 -18.62 15.77
C HIS A 19 13.97 -17.14 15.44
N CYS A 20 12.90 -16.38 15.18
CA CYS A 20 12.98 -14.94 14.97
C CYS A 20 13.23 -14.25 16.32
N VAL A 21 14.47 -14.21 16.78
CA VAL A 21 14.86 -13.36 17.91
C VAL A 21 15.15 -11.96 17.36
N ILE A 22 14.11 -11.13 17.39
CA ILE A 22 14.21 -9.70 17.08
C ILE A 22 14.94 -9.02 18.24
N TYR A 23 16.26 -8.85 18.14
CA TYR A 23 16.99 -7.94 19.01
C TYR A 23 16.90 -6.52 18.45
N PHE A 24 15.83 -5.79 18.82
CA PHE A 24 15.83 -4.32 18.68
C PHE A 24 16.52 -3.70 19.89
N LYS A 25 17.76 -3.27 19.67
CA LYS A 25 18.61 -2.56 20.62
C LYS A 25 17.99 -1.18 20.87
N ILE A 26 17.42 -0.96 22.06
CA ILE A 26 16.89 0.33 22.51
C ILE A 26 18.08 1.29 22.65
N ALA A 27 18.18 2.27 21.75
CA ALA A 27 19.13 3.36 21.86
C ALA A 27 18.67 4.33 22.96
N LYS A 28 19.51 4.44 24.01
CA LYS A 28 19.40 5.40 25.11
C LYS A 28 19.64 6.82 24.56
N ILE A 29 18.58 7.59 24.36
CA ILE A 29 18.69 9.04 24.13
C ILE A 29 18.90 9.70 25.50
N ARG A 30 20.06 10.34 25.67
CA ARG A 30 20.40 11.16 26.83
C ARG A 30 19.49 12.39 26.84
N ALA A 31 18.77 12.60 27.95
CA ALA A 31 18.03 13.82 28.23
C ALA A 31 19.01 14.97 28.47
N PHE A 32 18.99 15.97 27.60
CA PHE A 32 19.57 17.29 27.88
C PHE A 32 18.41 18.18 28.34
N GLY A 33 18.50 18.66 29.58
CA GLY A 33 17.50 19.51 30.19
C GLY A 33 17.41 20.86 29.48
N LEU A 34 16.24 21.14 28.93
CA LEU A 34 15.79 22.51 28.66
C LEU A 34 14.52 22.72 29.48
N SER A 35 14.66 23.53 30.52
CA SER A 35 13.56 24.07 31.30
C SER A 35 12.74 25.01 30.39
N PHE A 36 11.66 24.48 29.81
CA PHE A 36 10.65 25.28 29.13
C PHE A 36 9.53 25.59 30.12
N ASN A 37 9.37 26.85 30.49
CA ASN A 37 8.25 27.38 31.28
C ASN A 37 7.08 27.71 30.32
N PRO A 38 5.88 27.09 30.46
CA PRO A 38 4.68 27.58 29.79
C PRO A 38 3.69 28.11 30.83
N ALA A 39 3.90 29.33 31.30
CA ALA A 39 2.86 30.12 31.94
C ALA A 39 2.34 31.15 30.94
N SER A 40 1.35 30.76 30.14
CA SER A 40 0.48 31.71 29.44
C SER A 40 -0.84 31.03 29.10
N SER A 41 -1.82 31.32 29.95
CA SER A 41 -3.24 31.05 29.84
C SER A 41 -3.79 31.47 28.49
N SER A 42 -4.33 30.53 27.70
CA SER A 42 -5.28 30.81 26.62
C SER A 42 -6.00 29.51 26.19
N SER A 43 -7.23 29.39 26.69
CA SER A 43 -8.37 28.72 26.05
C SER A 43 -8.27 27.22 25.70
N SER A 44 -8.58 26.39 26.69
CA SER A 44 -8.97 24.96 26.60
C SER A 44 -10.13 24.65 25.63
N LEU A 45 -10.79 25.67 25.08
CA LEU A 45 -11.85 25.54 24.07
C LEU A 45 -11.33 25.51 22.61
N THR A 46 -10.07 25.89 22.35
CA THR A 46 -9.51 25.89 20.99
C THR A 46 -9.01 24.52 20.53
N LEU A 47 -8.45 23.71 21.45
CA LEU A 47 -8.02 22.33 21.17
C LEU A 47 -9.18 21.35 20.95
N LEU A 48 -10.37 21.64 21.48
CA LEU A 48 -11.57 20.81 21.29
C LEU A 48 -12.23 21.05 19.91
N LEU A 49 -12.09 22.26 19.36
CA LEU A 49 -12.68 22.64 18.06
C LEU A 49 -11.84 22.18 16.85
N LEU A 50 -10.54 21.93 17.03
CA LEU A 50 -9.66 21.36 15.99
C LEU A 50 -9.77 19.83 15.85
N PHE A 51 -10.46 19.14 16.77
CA PHE A 51 -10.66 17.68 16.71
C PHE A 51 -11.96 17.25 16.00
N LEU A 52 -12.86 18.19 15.69
CA LEU A 52 -14.08 17.92 14.92
C LEU A 52 -13.85 18.08 13.41
N GLN A 53 -12.66 17.72 12.94
CA GLN A 53 -12.42 17.54 11.51
C GLN A 53 -13.22 16.31 11.08
N THR A 54 -14.45 16.55 10.61
CA THR A 54 -15.34 15.51 10.11
C THR A 54 -14.60 14.69 9.05
N SER A 55 -14.11 13.52 9.47
CA SER A 55 -13.62 12.52 8.55
C SER A 55 -14.81 12.17 7.68
N LYS A 56 -14.89 12.75 6.47
CA LYS A 56 -15.89 12.40 5.47
C LYS A 56 -15.70 10.92 5.19
N MET A 57 -16.44 10.08 5.92
CA MET A 57 -16.24 8.64 5.88
C MET A 57 -16.45 8.18 4.44
N PRO A 58 -15.43 7.63 3.78
CA PRO A 58 -15.54 7.21 2.37
C PRO A 58 -16.47 5.99 2.19
N SER A 59 -17.07 5.48 3.28
CA SER A 59 -17.70 4.17 3.35
C SER A 59 -19.20 4.17 3.04
N HIS A 60 -19.94 5.28 3.24
CA HIS A 60 -21.38 5.30 3.01
C HIS A 60 -21.72 5.48 1.52
N LYS A 61 -21.98 4.36 0.83
CA LYS A 61 -22.26 4.31 -0.61
C LYS A 61 -23.71 3.90 -0.86
N THR A 62 -24.34 4.52 -1.85
CA THR A 62 -25.67 4.11 -2.32
C THR A 62 -25.65 2.70 -2.93
N PHE A 63 -26.80 2.04 -2.96
CA PHE A 63 -26.93 0.68 -3.51
C PHE A 63 -26.53 0.60 -5.00
N VAL A 64 -26.83 1.63 -5.78
CA VAL A 64 -26.45 1.73 -7.19
C VAL A 64 -24.94 1.72 -7.37
N ILE A 65 -24.21 2.52 -6.56
CA ILE A 65 -22.74 2.54 -6.61
C ILE A 65 -22.19 1.19 -6.15
N LYS A 66 -22.73 0.58 -5.10
CA LYS A 66 -22.34 -0.77 -4.65
C LYS A 66 -22.50 -1.81 -5.76
N LYS A 67 -23.62 -1.80 -6.51
CA LYS A 67 -23.84 -2.66 -7.68
C LYS A 67 -22.78 -2.43 -8.77
N LYS A 68 -22.49 -1.15 -9.12
CA LYS A 68 -21.46 -0.79 -10.10
C LYS A 68 -20.08 -1.31 -9.67
N LEU A 69 -19.69 -1.09 -8.41
CA LEU A 69 -18.42 -1.56 -7.85
C LEU A 69 -18.32 -3.09 -7.87
N ALA A 70 -19.39 -3.79 -7.48
CA ALA A 70 -19.44 -5.25 -7.52
C ALA A 70 -19.30 -5.79 -8.95
N LYS A 71 -19.93 -5.15 -9.95
CA LYS A 71 -19.76 -5.52 -11.36
C LYS A 71 -18.31 -5.29 -11.84
N LYS A 72 -17.69 -4.16 -11.51
CA LYS A 72 -16.29 -3.88 -11.85
C LYS A 72 -15.32 -4.86 -11.17
N LYS A 73 -15.61 -5.30 -9.94
CA LYS A 73 -14.86 -6.38 -9.27
C LYS A 73 -14.99 -7.70 -10.02
N ARG A 74 -16.21 -8.08 -10.42
CA ARG A 74 -16.48 -9.33 -11.17
C ARG A 74 -15.83 -9.35 -12.55
N GLN A 75 -15.77 -8.22 -13.25
CA GLN A 75 -15.13 -8.11 -14.58
C GLN A 75 -13.60 -8.20 -14.51
N ASN A 76 -12.99 -7.87 -13.36
CA ASN A 76 -11.55 -7.82 -13.21
C ASN A 76 -10.92 -9.21 -12.92
N ARG A 77 -11.27 -10.22 -13.73
CA ARG A 77 -10.79 -11.60 -13.63
C ARG A 77 -9.91 -11.97 -14.83
N PRO A 78 -8.94 -12.88 -14.68
CA PRO A 78 -8.17 -13.42 -15.79
C PRO A 78 -9.06 -14.30 -16.68
N ILE A 79 -8.63 -14.53 -17.92
CA ILE A 79 -9.34 -15.39 -18.87
C ILE A 79 -9.18 -16.86 -18.44
N PRO A 80 -10.27 -17.66 -18.44
CA PRO A 80 -10.20 -19.10 -18.19
C PRO A 80 -9.28 -19.85 -19.16
N HIS A 81 -8.60 -20.88 -18.68
CA HIS A 81 -7.60 -21.62 -19.47
C HIS A 81 -8.22 -22.33 -20.69
N TRP A 82 -9.39 -22.95 -20.54
CA TRP A 82 -10.05 -23.65 -21.64
C TRP A 82 -10.41 -22.74 -22.82
N ILE A 83 -10.62 -21.43 -22.61
CA ILE A 83 -10.85 -20.47 -23.71
C ILE A 83 -9.61 -20.34 -24.59
N ARG A 84 -8.41 -20.43 -23.99
CA ARG A 84 -7.13 -20.38 -24.71
C ARG A 84 -6.90 -21.64 -25.55
N MET A 85 -7.50 -22.76 -25.16
CA MET A 85 -7.39 -24.04 -25.87
C MET A 85 -8.39 -24.17 -27.01
N ARG A 86 -9.39 -23.30 -27.12
CA ARG A 86 -10.34 -23.33 -28.24
C ARG A 86 -9.67 -22.95 -29.56
N THR A 87 -9.86 -23.77 -30.58
CA THR A 87 -9.38 -23.52 -31.95
C THR A 87 -10.00 -22.25 -32.54
N GLY A 88 -9.22 -21.49 -33.32
CA GLY A 88 -9.68 -20.27 -34.01
C GLY A 88 -9.85 -19.04 -33.11
N ASN A 89 -9.41 -19.09 -31.86
CA ASN A 89 -9.58 -18.00 -30.90
C ASN A 89 -8.30 -17.14 -30.77
N THR A 90 -8.38 -15.84 -31.07
CA THR A 90 -7.22 -14.92 -31.04
C THR A 90 -6.99 -14.29 -29.66
N ILE A 91 -7.95 -14.44 -28.73
CA ILE A 91 -7.95 -13.75 -27.44
C ILE A 91 -7.02 -14.47 -26.45
N ARG A 92 -5.92 -13.84 -26.04
CA ARG A 92 -4.93 -14.43 -25.10
C ARG A 92 -4.97 -13.87 -23.68
N TYR A 93 -5.29 -12.59 -23.54
CA TYR A 93 -5.36 -11.90 -22.25
C TYR A 93 -6.55 -10.93 -22.23
N ASN A 94 -6.99 -10.53 -21.03
CA ASN A 94 -8.07 -9.58 -20.87
C ASN A 94 -7.51 -8.15 -20.94
N ALA A 95 -7.57 -7.53 -22.12
CA ALA A 95 -7.10 -6.16 -22.34
C ALA A 95 -7.81 -5.12 -21.43
N LYS A 96 -9.05 -5.40 -21.02
CA LYS A 96 -9.85 -4.50 -20.16
C LYS A 96 -9.67 -4.76 -18.66
N ARG A 97 -8.70 -5.60 -18.27
CA ARG A 97 -8.36 -5.84 -16.86
C ARG A 97 -7.80 -4.56 -16.24
N ARG A 98 -8.21 -4.25 -15.01
CA ARG A 98 -7.92 -2.97 -14.35
C ARG A 98 -7.08 -3.18 -13.09
N HIS A 99 -6.08 -2.32 -12.87
CA HIS A 99 -5.37 -2.25 -11.58
C HIS A 99 -5.77 -0.98 -10.83
N TRP A 100 -6.06 -1.09 -9.53
CA TRP A 100 -6.63 0.00 -8.74
C TRP A 100 -5.67 1.16 -8.47
N ARG A 101 -4.35 0.91 -8.50
CA ARG A 101 -3.34 1.97 -8.42
C ARG A 101 -3.18 2.72 -9.74
N ARG A 102 -3.31 2.03 -10.89
CA ARG A 102 -3.05 2.62 -12.21
C ARG A 102 -4.25 3.41 -12.77
N THR A 103 -5.45 2.83 -12.76
CA THR A 103 -6.63 3.45 -13.38
C THR A 103 -7.79 3.53 -12.40
N LYS A 104 -8.29 4.76 -12.16
CA LYS A 104 -9.40 5.03 -11.25
C LYS A 104 -10.74 4.76 -11.93
N LEU A 105 -11.75 4.47 -11.11
CA LEU A 105 -13.12 4.32 -11.60
C LEU A 105 -13.73 5.72 -11.61
N GLY A 106 -13.99 6.28 -12.80
CA GLY A 106 -14.75 7.51 -12.97
C GLY A 106 -16.23 7.17 -12.96
N PHE A 107 -16.95 7.65 -11.93
CA PHE A 107 -18.41 7.61 -11.84
C PHE A 107 -18.89 8.96 -11.35
#